data_AF-A0A1Y0HNB0-F1
#
_entry.id   AF-A0A1Y0HNB0-F1
#
_cell.length_a   1.000
_cell.length_b   1.000
_cell.length_c   1.000
_cell.angle_alpha   90.00
_cell.angle_beta   90.00
_cell.angle_gamma   90.00
#
_symmetry.space_group_name_H-M   'P 1'
#
loop_
_entity.id
_entity.type
_entity.pdbx_description
1 polymer ?
#
loop_
_entity_poly.entity_id
_entity_poly.type
_entity_poly.pdbx_seq_one_letter_code
_entity_poly.pdbx_strand_id
1 'polypeptide(L)'
;MAYYFLYSAPKNRQKQKAQKQEEIREFYRQKLKTELSHIENADTRQKQKLVLLKAFAKELEFNLFFDKDEVKVLIQELASY
;
A
#
# COMPACT_ATOMS: atom_id res chain seq x y z
N MET A 1 25.36 37.78 -9.31
CA MET A 1 24.96 36.55 -8.58
C MET A 1 23.93 35.80 -9.41
N ALA A 2 24.36 34.80 -10.19
CA ALA A 2 23.47 34.01 -11.03
C ALA A 2 23.12 32.71 -10.28
N TYR A 3 21.84 32.55 -9.92
CA TYR A 3 21.33 31.32 -9.34
C TYR A 3 21.12 30.30 -10.47
N TYR A 4 21.94 29.25 -10.48
CA TYR A 4 21.75 28.10 -11.35
C TYR A 4 20.56 27.29 -10.84
N PHE A 5 19.43 27.37 -11.54
CA PHE A 5 18.34 26.39 -11.40
C PHE A 5 18.83 25.05 -11.95
N LEU A 6 19.30 24.18 -11.06
CA LEU A 6 19.60 22.79 -11.37
C LEU A 6 18.29 22.08 -11.75
N TYR A 7 18.06 21.96 -13.06
CA TYR A 7 17.20 20.94 -13.65
C TYR A 7 17.76 19.56 -13.30
N SER A 8 17.32 19.00 -12.18
CA SER A 8 17.68 17.65 -11.77
C SER A 8 16.81 16.61 -12.51
N ALA A 9 17.48 15.73 -13.23
CA ALA A 9 16.91 14.73 -14.14
C ALA A 9 15.94 13.72 -13.43
N PRO A 10 14.96 13.15 -14.16
CA PRO A 10 13.84 12.36 -13.63
C PRO A 10 14.21 11.00 -12.98
N LYS A 11 15.47 10.56 -13.05
CA LYS A 11 15.91 9.22 -12.64
C LYS A 11 15.74 8.94 -11.13
N ASN A 12 15.72 9.98 -10.29
CA ASN A 12 15.53 9.83 -8.84
C ASN A 12 14.05 9.64 -8.42
N ARG A 13 13.07 10.04 -9.24
CA ARG A 13 11.64 9.96 -8.86
C ARG A 13 11.12 8.53 -8.85
N GLN A 14 11.54 7.69 -9.78
CA GLN A 14 11.13 6.29 -9.84
C GLN A 14 11.64 5.49 -8.63
N LYS A 15 12.88 5.73 -8.21
CA LYS A 15 13.45 5.09 -7.01
C LYS A 15 12.70 5.50 -5.73
N GLN A 16 12.26 6.76 -5.65
CA GLN A 16 11.42 7.25 -4.55
C GLN A 16 10.01 6.67 -4.59
N LYS A 17 9.36 6.53 -5.76
CA LYS A 17 8.05 5.88 -5.89
C LYS A 17 8.11 4.43 -5.38
N ALA A 18 9.07 3.65 -5.84
CA ALA A 18 9.23 2.25 -5.43
C ALA A 18 9.48 2.12 -3.92
N GLN A 19 10.33 2.97 -3.36
CA GLN A 19 10.58 2.98 -1.91
C GLN A 19 9.31 3.33 -1.11
N LYS A 20 8.55 4.34 -1.55
CA LYS A 20 7.28 4.71 -0.92
C LYS A 20 6.22 3.62 -1.06
N GLN A 21 6.15 2.96 -2.21
CA GLN A 21 5.26 1.82 -2.40
C GLN A 21 5.59 0.70 -1.42
N GLU A 22 6.87 0.37 -1.20
CA GLU A 22 7.27 -0.67 -0.25
C GLU A 22 6.93 -0.29 1.21
N GLU A 23 7.20 0.96 1.61
CA GLU A 23 6.79 1.46 2.93
C GLU A 23 5.27 1.32 3.14
N ILE A 24 4.48 1.63 2.11
CA ILE A 24 3.02 1.51 2.15
C ILE A 24 2.58 0.03 2.19
N ARG A 25 3.24 -0.85 1.41
CA ARG A 25 2.97 -2.30 1.41
C ARG A 25 3.17 -2.89 2.80
N GLU A 26 4.31 -2.59 3.42
CA GLU A 26 4.62 -3.07 4.77
C GLU A 26 3.65 -2.51 5.81
N PHE A 27 3.28 -1.23 5.70
CA PHE A 27 2.25 -0.65 6.55
C PHE A 27 0.93 -1.42 6.49
N TYR A 28 0.41 -1.70 5.31
CA TYR A 28 -0.86 -2.44 5.16
C TYR A 28 -0.75 -3.90 5.60
N ARG A 29 0.41 -4.55 5.42
CA ARG A 29 0.67 -5.91 5.96
C ARG A 29 0.60 -5.92 7.49
N GLN A 30 1.29 -4.99 8.14
CA GLN A 30 1.29 -4.89 9.61
C GLN A 30 -0.09 -4.50 10.15
N LYS A 31 -0.80 -3.60 9.47
CA LYS A 31 -2.18 -3.22 9.81
C LYS A 31 -3.10 -4.44 9.72
N LEU A 32 -3.06 -5.19 8.62
CA LEU A 32 -3.88 -6.40 8.46
C LEU A 32 -3.57 -7.43 9.56
N LYS A 33 -2.29 -7.66 9.85
CA LYS A 33 -1.87 -8.62 10.88
C LYS A 33 -2.37 -8.22 12.27
N THR A 34 -2.21 -6.95 12.64
CA THR A 34 -2.65 -6.41 13.94
C THR A 34 -4.17 -6.47 14.11
N GLU A 35 -4.91 -6.10 13.06
CA GLU A 35 -6.38 -6.14 13.07
C GLU A 35 -6.94 -7.57 13.07
N LEU A 36 -6.18 -8.56 12.62
CA LEU A 36 -6.62 -9.96 12.62
C LEU A 36 -6.06 -10.76 13.79
N SER A 37 -5.01 -10.28 14.48
CA SER A 37 -4.32 -11.06 15.52
C SER A 37 -5.17 -11.32 16.76
N HIS A 38 -6.18 -10.48 17.00
CA HIS A 38 -7.06 -10.60 18.16
C HIS A 38 -8.33 -11.43 17.87
N ILE A 39 -8.49 -11.95 16.64
CA ILE A 39 -9.69 -12.69 16.23
C ILE A 39 -9.36 -14.17 16.14
N GLU A 40 -9.80 -14.94 17.13
CA GLU A 40 -9.57 -16.39 17.20
C GLU A 40 -10.48 -17.19 16.24
N ASN A 41 -11.72 -16.75 16.06
CA ASN A 41 -12.68 -17.43 15.20
C ASN A 41 -12.33 -17.26 13.72
N ALA A 42 -12.13 -18.37 13.01
CA ALA A 42 -11.72 -18.37 11.61
C ALA A 42 -12.73 -17.68 10.66
N ASP A 43 -14.03 -17.90 10.85
CA ASP A 43 -15.07 -17.26 10.02
C ASP A 43 -15.14 -15.76 10.23
N THR A 44 -15.09 -15.33 11.49
CA THR A 44 -15.06 -13.90 11.86
C THR A 44 -13.79 -13.25 11.34
N ARG A 45 -12.64 -13.93 11.46
CA ARG A 45 -11.36 -13.45 10.95
C ARG A 45 -11.38 -13.30 9.43
N GLN A 46 -11.97 -14.25 8.71
CA GLN A 46 -12.09 -14.19 7.25
C GLN A 46 -13.04 -13.06 6.82
N LYS A 47 -14.18 -12.90 7.49
CA LYS A 47 -15.11 -11.78 7.23
C LYS A 47 -14.45 -10.43 7.48
N GLN A 48 -13.76 -10.28 8.61
CA GLN A 48 -13.05 -9.05 8.95
C GLN A 48 -11.93 -8.76 7.95
N LYS A 49 -11.17 -9.79 7.54
CA LYS A 49 -10.15 -9.69 6.48
C LYS A 49 -10.75 -9.09 5.20
N LEU A 50 -11.87 -9.61 4.72
CA LEU A 50 -12.52 -9.09 3.52
C LEU A 50 -12.98 -7.63 3.67
N VAL A 51 -13.47 -7.24 4.84
CA VAL A 51 -13.87 -5.84 5.13
C VAL A 51 -12.65 -4.92 5.09
N LEU A 52 -11.55 -5.32 5.75
CA LEU A 52 -10.29 -4.57 5.77
C LEU A 52 -9.70 -4.43 4.37
N LEU A 53 -9.66 -5.50 3.58
CA LEU A 53 -9.15 -5.46 2.21
C LEU A 53 -9.95 -4.50 1.33
N LYS A 54 -11.28 -4.45 1.47
CA LYS A 54 -12.11 -3.46 0.75
C LYS A 54 -11.81 -2.03 1.18
N ALA A 55 -11.61 -1.80 2.48
CA ALA A 55 -11.23 -0.48 2.99
C ALA A 55 -9.84 -0.06 2.47
N PHE A 56 -8.86 -0.97 2.50
CA PHE A 56 -7.50 -0.71 2.01
C PHE A 56 -7.50 -0.43 0.51
N ALA A 57 -8.27 -1.18 -0.28
CA ALA A 57 -8.40 -0.93 -1.71
C ALA A 57 -8.87 0.50 -1.97
N LYS A 58 -9.92 0.94 -1.25
CA LYS A 58 -10.45 2.29 -1.38
C LYS A 58 -9.45 3.36 -0.92
N GLU A 59 -8.74 3.14 0.19
CA GLU A 59 -7.69 4.06 0.65
C GLU A 59 -6.53 4.18 -0.37
N LEU A 60 -6.09 3.04 -0.93
CA LEU A 60 -5.02 2.96 -1.90
C LEU A 60 -5.40 3.55 -3.27
N GLU A 61 -6.68 3.49 -3.66
CA GLU A 61 -7.17 4.15 -4.88
C GLU A 61 -7.00 5.67 -4.87
N PHE A 62 -6.97 6.30 -3.69
CA PHE A 62 -6.70 7.73 -3.54
C PHE A 62 -5.22 8.04 -3.31
N ASN A 63 -4.35 7.03 -3.30
CA ASN A 63 -2.93 7.20 -3.05
C ASN A 63 -2.18 7.60 -4.33
N LEU A 64 -1.32 8.63 -4.24
CA LEU A 64 -0.54 9.14 -5.37
C LEU A 64 0.55 8.17 -5.87
N PHE A 65 0.89 7.15 -5.09
CA PHE A 65 1.96 6.19 -5.39
C PHE A 65 1.44 4.88 -5.99
N PHE A 66 0.13 4.67 -6.09
CA PHE A 66 -0.44 3.45 -6.65
C PHE A 66 -1.43 3.74 -7.76
N ASP A 67 -1.21 3.12 -8.91
CA ASP A 67 -2.19 3.06 -9.99
C ASP A 67 -3.19 1.92 -9.73
N LYS A 68 -4.36 1.95 -10.37
CA LYS A 68 -5.45 0.97 -10.12
C LYS A 68 -4.99 -0.49 -10.23
N ASP A 69 -4.13 -0.80 -11.19
CA ASP A 69 -3.58 -2.15 -11.36
C ASP A 69 -2.62 -2.52 -10.22
N GLU A 70 -1.80 -1.57 -9.76
CA GLU A 70 -0.90 -1.76 -8.62
C GLU A 70 -1.69 -1.97 -7.32
N VAL A 71 -2.80 -1.24 -7.13
CA VAL A 71 -3.72 -1.46 -6.01
C VAL A 71 -4.29 -2.87 -6.05
N LYS A 72 -4.76 -3.31 -7.23
CA LYS A 72 -5.34 -4.66 -7.38
C LYS A 72 -4.32 -5.74 -7.04
N VAL A 73 -3.08 -5.62 -7.50
CA VAL A 73 -1.98 -6.55 -7.17
C VAL A 73 -1.73 -6.57 -5.66
N LEU A 74 -1.59 -5.40 -5.03
CA LEU A 74 -1.37 -5.33 -3.58
C LEU A 74 -2.50 -5.96 -2.77
N ILE A 75 -3.75 -5.72 -3.15
CA ILE A 75 -4.90 -6.31 -2.46
C ILE A 75 -4.93 -7.83 -2.65
N GLN A 76 -4.55 -8.35 -3.81
CA GLN A 76 -4.42 -9.80 -4.05
C GLN A 76 -3.28 -10.42 -3.22
N GLU A 77 -2.14 -9.74 -3.10
CA GLU A 77 -1.05 -10.17 -2.21
C GLU A 77 -1.53 -10.25 -0.76
N LEU A 78 -2.20 -9.21 -0.27
CA LEU A 78 -2.76 -9.17 1.10
C LEU A 78 -3.88 -10.20 1.33
N ALA A 79 -4.63 -10.54 0.27
CA ALA A 79 -5.66 -11.58 0.33
C ALA A 79 -5.07 -12.99 0.42
N SER A 80 -3.86 -13.20 -0.12
CA SER A 80 -3.16 -14.50 -0.13
C SER A 80 -2.37 -14.76 1.15
N TYR A 81 -2.17 -13.74 1.98
CA TYR A 81 -1.51 -13.78 3.28
C TYR A 81 -2.38 -14.40 4.37
#